data_AF-A0A9R0TAP4-F1
#
_entry.id   AF-A0A9R0TAP4-F1
#
_cell.length_a   1.000
_cell.length_b   1.000
_cell.length_c   1.000
_cell.angle_alpha   90.00
_cell.angle_beta   90.00
_cell.angle_gamma   90.00
#
_symmetry.space_group_name_H-M   'P 1'
#
loop_
_entity.id
_entity.type
_entity.pdbx_description
1 polymer ?
#
loop_
_entity_poly.entity_id
_entity_poly.type
_entity_poly.pdbx_seq_one_letter_code
_entity_poly.pdbx_strand_id
1 'polypeptide(L)'
;MAIEKKGMSAYEAERERTVEENKRKMEALNLRHLSAAVATYAPKTPSPMKHKRRRIIEAATPVPSPPRRSRRLAHLPEVKYADVGEDSERVGRWSPRRRSGSIYLAGGGGGPISMKARMEAASKAEELESQLDPEFPSFMKRMLHSHVVRGFWLGLPSHFCDTYLPKNDCTITLVDEKDEEFESKYLAYKKGLSGGWAGFALDHVIRDGDSTVFQLIKPTTFKVHIIRAAVGDDDNEEME
;
A
#
# COMPACT_ATOMS: atom_id res chain seq x y z
N MET A 1 -39.20 34.21 18.69
CA MET A 1 -37.86 34.72 19.02
C MET A 1 -37.02 34.65 17.77
N ALA A 2 -36.82 35.78 17.08
CA ALA A 2 -35.91 35.86 15.96
C ALA A 2 -34.49 36.00 16.53
N ILE A 3 -33.64 35.00 16.29
CA ILE A 3 -32.23 35.07 16.64
C ILE A 3 -31.59 35.99 15.60
N GLU A 4 -31.23 37.20 16.01
CA GLU A 4 -30.45 38.13 15.20
C GLU A 4 -29.12 37.47 14.82
N LYS A 5 -28.99 37.00 13.57
CA LYS A 5 -27.72 36.52 13.03
C LYS A 5 -26.82 37.73 12.75
N LYS A 6 -26.05 38.11 13.76
CA LYS A 6 -25.00 39.13 13.68
C LYS A 6 -23.90 38.65 12.71
N GLY A 7 -23.74 39.34 11.58
CA GLY A 7 -22.52 39.27 10.76
C GLY A 7 -22.46 38.24 9.61
N MET A 8 -23.56 37.94 8.92
CA MET A 8 -23.48 37.12 7.71
C MET A 8 -22.87 37.91 6.54
N SER A 9 -21.78 37.38 5.97
CA SER A 9 -21.18 37.94 4.75
C SER A 9 -22.19 37.89 3.59
N ALA A 10 -22.11 38.83 2.65
CA ALA A 10 -22.97 38.84 1.45
C ALA A 10 -22.96 37.48 0.73
N TYR A 11 -21.82 36.79 0.75
CA TYR A 11 -21.65 35.43 0.24
C TYR A 11 -22.47 34.38 1.01
N GLU A 12 -22.51 34.47 2.34
CA GLU A 12 -23.26 33.52 3.17
C GLU A 12 -24.76 33.70 3.02
N ALA A 13 -25.22 34.94 2.83
CA ALA A 13 -26.63 35.24 2.55
C ALA A 13 -27.08 34.68 1.18
N GLU A 14 -26.25 34.79 0.15
CA GLU A 14 -26.52 34.20 -1.17
C GLU A 14 -26.49 32.67 -1.13
N ARG A 15 -25.55 32.09 -0.37
CA ARG A 15 -25.51 30.65 -0.13
C ARG A 15 -26.75 30.14 0.59
N GLU A 16 -27.25 30.84 1.61
CA GLU A 16 -28.50 30.45 2.28
C GLU A 16 -29.71 30.51 1.33
N ARG A 17 -29.81 31.56 0.50
CA ARG A 17 -30.89 31.67 -0.51
C ARG A 17 -30.89 30.51 -1.50
N THR A 18 -29.73 30.14 -2.03
CA THR A 18 -29.64 29.00 -2.97
C THR A 18 -29.98 27.66 -2.29
N VAL A 19 -29.59 27.47 -1.02
CA VAL A 19 -29.97 26.29 -0.24
C VAL A 19 -31.48 26.25 0.01
N GLU A 20 -32.10 27.37 0.33
CA GLU A 20 -33.56 27.47 0.53
C GLU A 20 -34.34 27.22 -0.77
N GLU A 21 -33.89 27.80 -1.89
CA GLU A 21 -34.50 27.58 -3.20
C GLU A 21 -34.40 26.10 -3.61
N ASN A 22 -33.23 25.47 -3.42
CA ASN A 22 -33.04 24.05 -3.68
C ASN A 22 -33.92 23.19 -2.77
N LYS A 23 -34.06 23.55 -1.49
CA LYS A 23 -34.97 22.88 -0.56
C LYS A 23 -36.42 22.96 -1.06
N ARG A 24 -36.86 24.13 -1.51
CA ARG A 24 -38.20 24.32 -2.08
C ARG A 24 -38.41 23.51 -3.35
N LYS A 25 -37.42 23.43 -4.25
CA LYS A 25 -37.45 22.57 -5.44
C LYS A 25 -37.57 21.09 -5.07
N MET A 26 -36.82 20.64 -4.06
CA MET A 26 -36.89 19.25 -3.56
C MET A 26 -38.25 18.91 -2.94
N GLU A 27 -38.87 19.87 -2.25
CA GLU A 27 -40.20 19.73 -1.66
C GLU A 27 -41.30 19.76 -2.74
N ALA A 28 -41.21 20.66 -3.73
CA ALA A 28 -42.15 20.70 -4.85
C ALA A 28 -42.15 19.41 -5.68
N LEU A 29 -40.99 18.75 -5.79
CA LEU A 29 -40.86 17.44 -6.45
C LEU A 29 -41.23 16.27 -5.53
N ASN A 30 -41.71 16.53 -4.31
CA ASN A 30 -42.10 15.53 -3.30
C ASN A 30 -41.03 14.44 -3.04
N LEU A 31 -39.76 14.76 -3.27
CA LEU A 31 -38.68 13.76 -3.27
C LEU A 31 -38.48 13.14 -1.88
N ARG A 32 -38.74 13.89 -0.81
CA ARG A 32 -38.67 13.38 0.57
C ARG A 32 -39.70 12.27 0.81
N HIS A 33 -40.94 12.49 0.39
CA HIS A 33 -42.02 11.51 0.52
C HIS A 33 -41.77 10.28 -0.36
N LEU A 34 -41.30 10.50 -1.59
CA LEU A 34 -40.95 9.40 -2.50
C LEU A 34 -39.78 8.56 -1.96
N SER A 35 -38.74 9.19 -1.42
CA SER A 35 -37.60 8.48 -0.83
C SER A 35 -37.99 7.66 0.40
N ALA A 36 -38.88 8.19 1.25
CA ALA A 36 -39.44 7.47 2.40
C ALA A 36 -40.31 6.29 1.96
N ALA A 37 -41.16 6.47 0.95
CA ALA A 37 -41.99 5.40 0.40
C ALA A 37 -41.12 4.27 -0.19
N VAL A 38 -40.09 4.59 -0.97
CA VAL A 38 -39.14 3.59 -1.49
C VAL A 38 -38.41 2.87 -0.36
N ALA A 39 -38.03 3.57 0.72
CA ALA A 39 -37.40 2.95 1.88
C ALA A 39 -38.34 1.98 2.63
N THR A 40 -39.65 2.22 2.64
CA THR A 40 -40.62 1.28 3.25
C THR A 40 -40.81 0.00 2.43
N TYR A 41 -40.67 0.07 1.10
CA TYR A 41 -40.72 -1.10 0.21
C TYR A 41 -39.36 -1.78 0.01
N ALA A 42 -38.27 -1.15 0.46
CA ALA A 42 -36.94 -1.74 0.37
C ALA A 42 -36.83 -2.95 1.33
N PRO A 43 -36.40 -4.13 0.84
CA PRO A 43 -36.20 -5.28 1.71
C PRO A 43 -35.13 -4.97 2.77
N LYS A 44 -35.44 -5.21 4.05
CA LYS A 44 -34.50 -5.04 5.17
C LYS A 44 -33.37 -6.07 5.19
N THR A 45 -33.38 -7.02 4.26
CA THR A 45 -32.32 -8.01 4.13
C THR A 45 -31.25 -7.49 3.17
N PRO A 46 -29.96 -7.60 3.52
CA PRO A 46 -28.90 -7.32 2.55
C PRO A 46 -29.10 -8.25 1.36
N SER A 47 -29.13 -7.70 0.14
CA SER A 47 -29.24 -8.50 -1.09
C SER A 47 -28.24 -9.65 -1.03
N PRO A 48 -28.66 -10.90 -1.31
CA PRO A 48 -27.77 -12.05 -1.23
C PRO A 48 -26.56 -11.77 -2.12
N MET A 49 -25.38 -11.68 -1.50
CA MET A 49 -24.14 -11.44 -2.22
C MET A 49 -24.00 -12.54 -3.28
N LYS A 50 -24.05 -12.16 -4.57
CA LYS A 50 -23.80 -13.11 -5.65
C LYS A 50 -22.42 -13.72 -5.41
N HIS A 51 -22.35 -15.01 -5.10
CA HIS A 51 -21.07 -15.70 -5.03
C HIS A 51 -20.38 -15.56 -6.38
N LYS A 52 -19.24 -14.88 -6.37
CA LYS A 52 -18.40 -14.75 -7.55
C LYS A 52 -17.83 -16.14 -7.83
N ARG A 53 -18.46 -16.90 -8.75
CA ARG A 53 -17.87 -18.15 -9.24
C ARG A 53 -16.48 -17.82 -9.78
N ARG A 54 -15.44 -18.39 -9.17
CA ARG A 54 -14.09 -18.36 -9.74
C ARG A 54 -14.18 -19.09 -11.08
N ARG A 55 -13.86 -18.41 -12.19
CA ARG A 55 -13.66 -19.11 -13.46
C ARG A 55 -12.46 -20.02 -13.27
N ILE A 56 -12.68 -21.34 -13.34
CA ILE A 56 -11.60 -22.28 -13.61
C ILE A 56 -11.25 -22.03 -15.06
N ILE A 57 -10.08 -21.43 -15.30
CA ILE A 57 -9.53 -21.33 -16.65
C ILE A 57 -8.83 -22.67 -16.86
N GLU A 58 -9.56 -23.66 -17.39
CA GLU A 58 -8.88 -24.74 -18.10
C GLU A 58 -8.10 -24.09 -19.24
N ALA A 59 -6.88 -24.56 -19.49
CA ALA A 59 -5.98 -24.06 -20.51
C ALA A 59 -6.58 -24.31 -21.90
N ALA A 60 -7.60 -23.53 -22.26
CA ALA A 60 -8.15 -23.50 -23.60
C ALA A 60 -7.07 -22.87 -24.47
N THR A 61 -6.56 -23.66 -25.41
CA THR A 61 -5.77 -23.19 -26.54
C THR A 61 -6.47 -21.98 -27.15
N PRO A 62 -5.85 -20.79 -27.16
CA PRO A 62 -6.48 -19.61 -27.70
C PRO A 62 -6.56 -19.78 -29.20
N VAL A 63 -7.73 -20.19 -29.70
CA VAL A 63 -8.05 -20.06 -31.11
C VAL A 63 -8.09 -18.56 -31.39
N PRO A 64 -7.25 -18.04 -32.30
CA PRO A 64 -7.24 -16.62 -32.63
C PRO A 64 -8.57 -16.31 -33.31
N SER A 65 -9.51 -15.76 -32.53
CA SER A 65 -10.73 -15.18 -33.05
C SER A 65 -10.50 -13.67 -33.22
N PRO A 66 -10.96 -13.08 -34.33
CA PRO A 66 -10.78 -11.66 -34.56
C PRO A 66 -11.46 -10.86 -33.43
N PRO A 67 -10.85 -9.75 -32.96
CA PRO A 67 -11.37 -8.97 -31.84
C PRO A 67 -12.77 -8.47 -32.18
N ARG A 68 -13.76 -8.88 -31.37
CA ARG A 68 -15.16 -8.48 -31.56
C ARG A 68 -15.32 -6.98 -31.34
N ARG A 69 -15.30 -6.20 -32.42
CA ARG A 69 -15.48 -4.74 -32.35
C ARG A 69 -16.93 -4.39 -32.02
N SER A 70 -17.12 -3.33 -31.24
CA SER A 70 -18.46 -2.80 -30.97
C SER A 70 -19.10 -2.31 -32.28
N ARG A 71 -20.42 -2.42 -32.40
CA ARG A 71 -21.17 -2.00 -33.59
C ARG A 71 -20.97 -0.52 -33.96
N ARG A 72 -20.62 0.32 -32.97
CA ARG A 72 -20.30 1.75 -33.16
C ARG A 72 -18.97 1.97 -33.87
N LEU A 73 -18.01 1.06 -33.73
CA LEU A 73 -16.67 1.16 -34.30
C LEU A 73 -16.46 0.23 -35.51
N ALA A 74 -17.52 -0.45 -35.96
CA ALA A 74 -17.46 -1.42 -37.06
C ALA A 74 -17.21 -0.77 -38.43
N HIS A 75 -17.54 0.52 -38.58
CA HIS A 75 -17.32 1.29 -39.81
C HIS A 75 -15.91 1.89 -39.91
N LEU A 76 -15.12 1.87 -38.83
CA LEU A 76 -13.75 2.35 -38.85
C LEU A 76 -12.79 1.26 -39.32
N PRO A 77 -11.76 1.62 -40.11
CA PRO A 77 -10.77 0.66 -40.59
C PRO A 77 -10.05 -0.04 -39.42
N GLU A 78 -9.46 -1.19 -39.73
CA GLU A 78 -8.72 -1.96 -38.74
C GLU A 78 -7.47 -1.19 -38.29
N VAL A 79 -7.52 -0.60 -37.09
CA VAL A 79 -6.34 -0.03 -36.42
C VAL A 79 -5.29 -1.14 -36.23
N LYS A 80 -4.24 -1.09 -37.04
CA LYS A 80 -3.03 -1.91 -36.88
C LYS A 80 -2.18 -1.28 -35.77
N TYR A 81 -2.16 -1.90 -34.61
CA TYR A 81 -1.21 -1.53 -33.56
C TYR A 81 0.14 -2.16 -33.92
N ALA A 82 1.23 -1.43 -33.69
CA ALA A 82 2.56 -2.03 -33.78
C ALA A 82 2.68 -3.08 -32.67
N ASP A 83 3.01 -4.32 -33.04
CA ASP A 83 3.40 -5.34 -32.07
C ASP A 83 4.75 -4.90 -31.48
N VAL A 84 4.68 -4.35 -30.27
CA VAL A 84 5.87 -4.11 -29.45
C VAL A 84 6.34 -5.49 -28.99
N GLY A 85 7.56 -5.86 -29.38
CA GLY A 85 8.14 -7.18 -29.16
C GLY A 85 8.03 -7.68 -27.72
N GLU A 86 8.09 -9.01 -27.56
CA GLU A 86 7.93 -9.76 -26.30
C GLU A 86 9.09 -9.58 -25.31
N ASP A 87 9.58 -8.36 -25.08
CA ASP A 87 10.55 -8.04 -24.01
C ASP A 87 10.04 -6.91 -23.11
N SER A 88 8.74 -6.89 -22.84
CA SER A 88 8.20 -6.14 -21.72
C SER A 88 7.95 -7.09 -20.57
N GLU A 89 8.83 -7.04 -19.57
CA GLU A 89 8.49 -7.41 -18.20
C GLU A 89 7.06 -6.95 -17.89
N ARG A 90 6.26 -7.81 -17.26
CA ARG A 90 4.85 -7.57 -16.98
C ARG A 90 4.69 -6.38 -16.02
N VAL A 91 4.75 -5.16 -16.54
CA VAL A 91 4.32 -3.96 -15.83
C VAL A 91 2.80 -4.06 -15.72
N GLY A 92 2.36 -4.60 -14.59
CA GLY A 92 0.95 -4.60 -14.21
C GLY A 92 0.41 -3.18 -14.38
N ARG A 93 -0.56 -3.04 -15.28
CA ARG A 93 -1.24 -1.79 -15.64
C ARG A 93 -1.68 -1.03 -14.38
N TRP A 94 -0.85 -0.09 -13.94
CA TRP A 94 -1.12 0.77 -12.78
C TRP A 94 -2.26 1.71 -13.14
N SER A 95 -3.37 1.63 -12.41
CA SER A 95 -4.51 2.52 -12.59
C SER A 95 -4.10 3.96 -12.18
N PRO A 96 -4.36 5.03 -12.96
CA PRO A 96 -3.88 6.40 -12.68
C PRO A 96 -4.45 7.08 -11.42
N ARG A 97 -5.01 6.34 -10.46
CA ARG A 97 -5.60 6.92 -9.25
C ARG A 97 -4.50 7.39 -8.30
N ARG A 98 -4.30 8.71 -8.34
CA ARG A 98 -3.64 9.57 -7.36
C ARG A 98 -2.13 9.36 -7.23
N ARG A 99 -1.39 10.15 -8.01
CA ARG A 99 -0.04 10.59 -7.68
C ARG A 99 -0.12 11.54 -6.46
N SER A 100 -0.43 10.98 -5.29
CA SER A 100 -0.44 11.67 -4.02
C SER A 100 0.35 10.82 -3.04
N GLY A 101 1.64 11.14 -2.90
CA GLY A 101 2.55 10.40 -2.05
C GLY A 101 4.02 10.55 -2.43
N SER A 102 4.42 11.72 -2.96
CA SER A 102 5.82 12.13 -3.03
C SER A 102 6.04 13.12 -1.90
N ILE A 103 6.22 12.65 -0.67
CA ILE A 103 6.60 13.53 0.45
C ILE A 103 7.69 12.90 1.35
N TYR A 104 7.84 11.59 1.39
CA TYR A 104 8.87 10.97 2.22
C TYR A 104 9.70 10.04 1.33
N LEU A 105 11.01 10.27 1.21
CA LEU A 105 12.01 9.44 0.48
C LEU A 105 12.14 9.55 -1.06
N ALA A 106 11.56 10.53 -1.74
CA ALA A 106 11.98 10.86 -3.12
C ALA A 106 13.24 11.76 -3.19
N GLY A 107 13.85 12.10 -2.04
CA GLY A 107 15.00 13.00 -1.94
C GLY A 107 16.36 12.31 -1.74
N GLY A 108 16.40 10.99 -1.55
CA GLY A 108 17.65 10.24 -1.45
C GLY A 108 18.09 9.78 -2.83
N GLY A 109 18.80 10.64 -3.55
CA GLY A 109 19.27 10.44 -4.93
C GLY A 109 19.70 9.00 -5.23
N GLY A 110 18.99 8.38 -6.15
CA GLY A 110 19.19 7.01 -6.58
C GLY A 110 17.96 6.59 -7.36
N GLY A 111 18.14 6.13 -8.59
CA GLY A 111 17.06 5.58 -9.39
C GLY A 111 16.40 4.37 -8.73
N PRO A 112 15.39 3.75 -9.38
CA PRO A 112 14.84 2.49 -8.89
C PRO A 112 15.97 1.47 -8.69
N ILE A 113 16.03 0.85 -7.50
CA ILE A 113 17.05 -0.15 -7.19
C ILE A 113 16.84 -1.38 -8.08
N SER A 114 17.91 -1.80 -8.77
CA SER A 114 17.91 -2.98 -9.65
C SER A 114 17.51 -4.24 -8.89
N MET A 115 16.79 -5.15 -9.54
CA MET A 115 16.40 -6.45 -8.95
C MET A 115 17.62 -7.24 -8.49
N LYS A 116 18.74 -7.17 -9.22
CA LYS A 116 20.01 -7.81 -8.85
C LYS A 116 20.49 -7.34 -7.47
N ALA A 117 20.57 -6.02 -7.27
CA ALA A 117 20.97 -5.44 -5.99
C ALA A 117 20.04 -5.81 -4.83
N ARG A 118 18.72 -5.92 -5.08
CA ARG A 118 17.76 -6.38 -4.06
C ARG A 118 18.01 -7.82 -3.65
N MET A 119 18.32 -8.68 -4.61
CA MET A 119 18.63 -10.09 -4.35
C MET A 119 19.96 -10.24 -3.61
N GLU A 120 20.99 -9.46 -3.98
CA GLU A 120 22.27 -9.46 -3.28
C GLU A 120 22.13 -9.00 -1.83
N ALA A 121 21.38 -7.92 -1.57
CA ALA A 121 21.10 -7.46 -0.21
C ALA A 121 20.35 -8.52 0.60
N ALA A 122 19.41 -9.25 -0.02
CA ALA A 122 18.69 -10.33 0.63
C ALA A 122 19.60 -11.54 0.93
N SER A 123 20.48 -11.94 -0.01
CA SER A 123 21.43 -13.03 0.18
C SER A 123 22.37 -12.74 1.34
N LYS A 124 22.95 -11.53 1.38
CA LYS A 124 23.80 -11.08 2.49
C LYS A 124 23.04 -11.10 3.82
N ALA A 125 21.74 -10.80 3.81
CA ALA A 125 20.93 -10.79 5.02
C ALA A 125 20.62 -12.18 5.52
N GLU A 126 20.41 -13.14 4.63
CA GLU A 126 20.27 -14.56 4.95
C GLU A 126 21.60 -15.14 5.46
N GLU A 127 22.73 -14.77 4.85
CA GLU A 127 24.06 -15.14 5.34
C GLU A 127 24.32 -14.59 6.74
N LEU A 128 23.99 -13.32 7.01
CA LEU A 128 24.08 -12.77 8.37
C LEU A 128 23.15 -13.50 9.33
N GLU A 129 21.90 -13.77 8.96
CA GLU A 129 20.96 -14.53 9.79
C GLU A 129 21.54 -15.90 10.18
N SER A 130 22.23 -16.57 9.25
CA SER A 130 22.86 -17.88 9.47
C SER A 130 24.11 -17.83 10.37
N GLN A 131 24.77 -16.67 10.46
CA GLN A 131 25.95 -16.46 11.30
C GLN A 131 25.58 -16.01 12.72
N LEU A 132 24.36 -15.51 12.92
CA LEU A 132 23.88 -15.09 14.23
C LEU A 132 23.76 -16.29 15.18
N ASP A 133 23.88 -15.99 16.47
CA ASP A 133 23.80 -16.99 17.52
C ASP A 133 22.43 -17.70 17.50
N PRO A 134 22.39 -19.03 17.31
CA PRO A 134 21.14 -19.79 17.25
C PRO A 134 20.38 -19.81 18.57
N GLU A 135 20.98 -19.39 19.69
CA GLU A 135 20.29 -19.23 20.97
C GLU A 135 19.21 -18.13 20.90
N PHE A 136 19.42 -17.10 20.07
CA PHE A 136 18.47 -16.00 19.91
C PHE A 136 17.71 -16.14 18.58
N PRO A 137 16.37 -16.26 18.61
CA PRO A 137 15.61 -16.46 17.40
C PRO A 137 15.68 -15.18 16.53
N SER A 138 16.01 -15.39 15.26
CA SER A 138 16.16 -14.33 14.26
C SER A 138 15.21 -14.54 13.08
N PHE A 139 15.01 -13.47 12.31
CA PHE A 139 14.38 -13.56 10.99
C PHE A 139 14.84 -12.41 10.10
N MET A 140 15.00 -12.69 8.82
CA MET A 140 15.25 -11.67 7.81
C MET A 140 13.95 -11.11 7.21
N LYS A 141 13.95 -9.80 6.90
CA LYS A 141 12.86 -9.10 6.22
C LYS A 141 13.39 -8.20 5.12
N ARG A 142 12.88 -8.41 3.90
CA ARG A 142 13.08 -7.49 2.78
C ARG A 142 12.22 -6.23 2.94
N MET A 143 12.82 -5.06 2.83
CA MET A 143 12.13 -3.78 2.89
C MET A 143 11.43 -3.51 1.57
N LEU A 144 10.15 -3.16 1.69
CA LEU A 144 9.30 -2.74 0.58
C LEU A 144 8.97 -1.26 0.75
N HIS A 145 8.58 -0.61 -0.33
CA HIS A 145 8.10 0.76 -0.31
C HIS A 145 7.03 1.03 0.77
N SER A 146 6.13 0.08 1.05
CA SER A 146 5.10 0.20 2.10
C SER A 146 5.63 0.13 3.54
N HIS A 147 6.84 -0.42 3.73
CA HIS A 147 7.47 -0.53 5.03
C HIS A 147 8.22 0.76 5.40
N VAL A 148 8.84 1.41 4.41
CA VAL A 148 9.83 2.49 4.67
C VAL A 148 9.51 3.84 4.05
N VAL A 149 8.62 3.90 3.06
CA VAL A 149 8.23 5.17 2.42
C VAL A 149 6.80 5.56 2.77
N ARG A 150 5.86 4.61 2.66
CA ARG A 150 4.43 4.89 2.80
C ARG A 150 3.72 3.96 3.76
N GLY A 151 3.14 4.53 4.81
CA GLY A 151 2.31 3.81 5.78
C GLY A 151 3.09 3.20 6.93
N PHE A 152 4.39 2.95 6.75
CA PHE A 152 5.32 2.51 7.80
C PHE A 152 4.77 1.35 8.63
N TRP A 153 4.19 0.37 7.94
CA TRP A 153 3.64 -0.83 8.54
C TRP A 153 4.60 -1.99 8.28
N LEU A 154 5.16 -2.59 9.32
CA LEU A 154 6.06 -3.73 9.18
C LEU A 154 5.40 -5.01 9.69
N GLY A 155 4.90 -5.84 8.77
CA GLY A 155 4.37 -7.16 9.11
C GLY A 155 5.48 -8.14 9.45
N LEU A 156 5.37 -8.82 10.59
CA LEU A 156 6.33 -9.81 11.06
C LEU A 156 5.88 -11.23 10.65
N PRO A 157 6.79 -12.22 10.57
CA PRO A 157 6.42 -13.60 10.28
C PRO A 157 5.46 -14.16 11.34
N SER A 158 4.30 -14.68 10.91
CA SER A 158 3.26 -15.14 11.83
C SER A 158 3.74 -16.19 12.83
N HIS A 159 4.54 -17.15 12.36
CA HIS A 159 5.09 -18.22 13.20
C HIS A 159 6.03 -17.66 14.26
N PHE A 160 6.85 -16.67 13.90
CA PHE A 160 7.77 -16.03 14.84
C PHE A 160 7.00 -15.33 15.96
N CYS A 161 5.97 -14.56 15.60
CA CYS A 161 5.12 -13.84 16.55
C CYS A 161 4.39 -14.77 17.53
N ASP A 162 3.85 -15.88 17.03
CA ASP A 162 3.07 -16.80 17.87
C ASP A 162 3.94 -17.57 18.86
N THR A 163 5.23 -17.74 18.54
CA THR A 163 6.18 -18.55 19.32
C THR A 163 6.93 -17.71 20.36
N TYR A 164 7.42 -16.53 19.95
CA TYR A 164 8.36 -15.74 20.75
C TYR A 164 7.80 -14.42 21.27
N LEU A 165 6.73 -13.88 20.65
CA LEU A 165 6.22 -12.56 21.02
C LEU A 165 4.97 -12.62 21.92
N PRO A 166 4.71 -11.54 22.69
CA PRO A 166 3.50 -11.43 23.49
C PRO A 166 2.22 -11.50 22.66
N LYS A 167 1.16 -12.07 23.24
CA LYS A 167 -0.17 -12.16 22.60
C LYS A 167 -0.99 -10.87 22.67
N ASN A 168 -0.51 -9.89 23.43
CA ASN A 168 -1.14 -8.59 23.62
C ASN A 168 -0.30 -7.51 22.96
N ASP A 169 -0.93 -6.39 22.62
CA ASP A 169 -0.23 -5.21 22.13
C ASP A 169 0.79 -4.75 23.19
N CYS A 170 2.02 -4.53 22.75
CA CYS A 170 3.11 -4.10 23.62
C CYS A 170 4.02 -3.11 22.88
N THR A 171 4.89 -2.45 23.64
CA THR A 171 6.00 -1.70 23.08
C THR A 171 7.19 -2.63 22.94
N ILE A 172 7.77 -2.65 21.75
CA ILE A 172 8.98 -3.37 21.40
C ILE A 172 10.09 -2.35 21.19
N THR A 173 11.25 -2.61 21.78
CA THR A 173 12.45 -1.80 21.60
C THR A 173 13.26 -2.35 20.44
N LEU A 174 13.61 -1.51 19.48
CA LEU A 174 14.50 -1.81 18.38
C LEU A 174 15.86 -1.20 18.72
N VAL A 175 16.89 -2.04 18.74
CA VAL A 175 18.27 -1.66 19.03
C VAL A 175 19.05 -1.70 17.73
N ASP A 176 19.73 -0.62 17.39
CA ASP A 176 20.55 -0.54 16.18
C ASP A 176 21.93 -1.19 16.39
N GLU A 177 22.84 -0.98 15.42
CA GLU A 177 24.23 -1.46 15.48
C GLU A 177 25.11 -0.65 16.45
N LYS A 178 24.68 0.57 16.83
CA LYS A 178 25.34 1.45 17.81
C LYS A 178 24.76 1.30 19.22
N ASP A 179 23.86 0.33 19.41
CA ASP A 179 23.12 0.06 20.62
C ASP A 179 22.20 1.23 21.07
N GLU A 180 21.73 2.05 20.11
CA GLU A 180 20.68 3.06 20.31
C GLU A 180 19.30 2.41 20.30
N GLU A 181 18.46 2.80 21.27
CA GLU A 181 17.14 2.21 21.50
C GLU A 181 16.02 3.05 20.89
N PHE A 182 15.16 2.41 20.09
CA PHE A 182 13.99 3.02 19.46
C PHE A 182 12.72 2.27 19.84
N GLU A 183 11.72 2.97 20.36
CA GLU A 183 10.45 2.35 20.72
C GLU A 183 9.52 2.19 19.51
N SER A 184 8.91 1.02 19.40
CA SER A 184 7.93 0.71 18.37
C SER A 184 6.74 -0.06 18.94
N LYS A 185 5.53 0.30 18.51
CA LYS A 185 4.29 -0.32 18.94
C LYS A 185 4.03 -1.59 18.13
N TYR A 186 4.03 -2.72 18.83
CA TYR A 186 3.63 -4.00 18.29
C TYR A 186 2.13 -4.23 18.48
N LEU A 187 1.47 -4.59 17.37
CA LEU A 187 0.06 -4.98 17.38
C LEU A 187 -0.04 -6.50 17.25
N ALA A 188 -0.39 -7.18 18.33
CA ALA A 188 -0.39 -8.64 18.37
C ALA A 188 -1.47 -9.24 17.45
N TYR A 189 -2.65 -8.61 17.39
CA TYR A 189 -3.73 -9.05 16.50
C TYR A 189 -3.33 -9.03 15.01
N LYS A 190 -2.53 -8.05 14.62
CA LYS A 190 -2.08 -7.85 13.22
C LYS A 190 -0.68 -8.39 12.96
N LYS A 191 0.01 -8.90 13.99
CA LYS A 191 1.37 -9.46 13.94
C LYS A 191 2.36 -8.52 13.23
N GLY A 192 2.44 -7.27 13.68
CA GLY A 192 3.27 -6.27 13.02
C GLY A 192 3.62 -5.08 13.89
N LEU A 193 4.71 -4.41 13.51
CA LEU A 193 5.12 -3.12 14.07
C LEU A 193 4.40 -1.99 13.35
N SER A 194 4.04 -0.97 14.12
CA SER A 194 3.21 0.14 13.67
C SER A 194 3.84 1.49 14.03
N GLY A 195 3.24 2.24 14.97
CA GLY A 195 3.83 3.50 15.44
C GLY A 195 5.24 3.28 15.97
N GLY A 196 6.15 4.22 15.73
CA GLY A 196 7.56 4.13 16.13
C GLY A 196 8.49 3.50 15.08
N TRP A 197 8.02 2.50 14.31
CA TRP A 197 8.80 1.95 13.19
C TRP A 197 9.20 3.02 12.17
N ALA A 198 8.31 3.98 11.90
CA ALA A 198 8.62 5.10 11.02
C ALA A 198 9.82 5.92 11.49
N GLY A 199 9.94 6.14 12.80
CA GLY A 199 11.06 6.89 13.37
C GLY A 199 12.37 6.17 13.14
N PHE A 200 12.41 4.87 13.46
CA PHE A 200 13.57 4.02 13.22
C PHE A 200 13.99 3.99 11.73
N ALA A 201 13.04 3.75 10.83
CA ALA A 201 13.31 3.66 9.40
C ALA A 201 13.82 4.99 8.79
N LEU A 202 13.30 6.12 9.27
CA LEU A 202 13.72 7.45 8.79
C LEU A 202 15.10 7.83 9.33
N ASP A 203 15.37 7.54 10.60
CA ASP A 203 16.64 7.84 11.25
C ASP A 203 17.80 7.10 10.57
N HIS A 204 17.59 5.81 10.25
CA HIS A 204 18.57 4.96 9.58
C HIS A 204 18.57 5.10 8.05
N VAL A 205 17.68 5.92 7.50
CA VAL A 205 17.49 6.15 6.06
C VAL A 205 17.30 4.83 5.30
N ILE A 206 16.44 3.95 5.82
CA ILE A 206 16.15 2.66 5.21
C ILE A 206 15.32 2.87 3.94
N ARG A 207 15.71 2.25 2.83
CA ARG A 207 15.09 2.40 1.51
C ARG A 207 14.41 1.12 1.03
N ASP A 208 13.58 1.26 0.00
CA ASP A 208 12.95 0.11 -0.67
C ASP A 208 14.02 -0.73 -1.38
N GLY A 209 14.11 -2.02 -1.06
CA GLY A 209 15.16 -2.90 -1.58
C GLY A 209 16.25 -3.24 -0.57
N ASP A 210 16.39 -2.47 0.50
CA ASP A 210 17.24 -2.84 1.62
C ASP A 210 16.68 -4.10 2.33
N SER A 211 17.54 -4.81 3.05
CA SER A 211 17.14 -5.96 3.86
C SER A 211 17.54 -5.73 5.31
N THR A 212 16.64 -6.10 6.23
CA THR A 212 16.89 -5.97 7.67
C THR A 212 16.78 -7.35 8.32
N VAL A 213 17.70 -7.66 9.22
CA VAL A 213 17.66 -8.87 10.04
C VAL A 213 17.27 -8.46 11.45
N PHE A 214 16.26 -9.12 12.00
CA PHE A 214 15.81 -8.90 13.37
C PHE A 214 16.24 -10.08 14.22
N GLN A 215 16.97 -9.82 15.30
CA GLN A 215 17.37 -10.82 16.29
C GLN A 215 16.74 -10.49 17.64
N LEU A 216 16.01 -11.43 18.23
CA LEU A 216 15.33 -11.20 19.50
C LEU A 216 16.28 -11.45 20.68
N ILE A 217 16.90 -10.41 21.23
CA ILE A 217 17.81 -10.54 22.39
C ILE A 217 17.03 -10.69 23.70
N LYS A 218 15.90 -9.97 23.82
CA LYS A 218 15.01 -10.03 24.99
C LYS A 218 13.57 -10.19 24.50
N PRO A 219 12.62 -10.64 25.34
CA PRO A 219 11.23 -10.91 24.92
C PRO A 219 10.52 -9.75 24.20
N THR A 220 10.95 -8.51 24.42
CA THR A 220 10.41 -7.30 23.79
C THR A 220 11.50 -6.41 23.18
N THR A 221 12.69 -6.95 22.89
CA THR A 221 13.82 -6.18 22.36
C THR A 221 14.45 -6.90 21.19
N PHE A 222 14.41 -6.27 20.02
CA PHE A 222 15.10 -6.75 18.82
C PHE A 222 16.38 -5.97 18.58
N LYS A 223 17.48 -6.66 18.29
CA LYS A 223 18.59 -6.07 17.55
C LYS A 223 18.26 -6.08 16.07
N VAL A 224 18.49 -4.97 15.40
CA VAL A 224 18.20 -4.80 13.98
C VAL A 224 19.51 -4.55 13.24
N HIS A 225 19.86 -5.46 12.34
CA HIS A 225 20.98 -5.30 11.42
C HIS A 225 20.46 -4.85 10.06
N ILE A 226 21.10 -3.84 9.46
CA ILE A 226 20.61 -3.21 8.23
C ILE A 226 21.61 -3.44 7.10
N ILE A 227 21.19 -4.19 6.08
CA ILE A 227 21.96 -4.40 4.86
C ILE A 227 21.38 -3.56 3.74
N ARG A 228 22.18 -2.62 3.27
CA ARG A 228 21.81 -1.69 2.20
C ARG A 228 21.98 -2.36 0.84
N ALA A 229 20.98 -2.19 -0.02
CA ALA A 229 21.11 -2.53 -1.42
C ALA A 229 22.03 -1.52 -2.11
N ALA A 230 23.00 -2.01 -2.87
CA ALA A 230 23.82 -1.17 -3.72
C ALA A 230 22.91 -0.49 -4.76
N VAL A 231 23.04 0.82 -4.90
CA VAL A 231 22.51 1.48 -6.10
C VAL A 231 23.47 1.04 -7.19
N GLY A 232 22.98 0.30 -8.19
CA GLY A 232 23.80 0.02 -9.36
C GLY A 232 24.17 1.36 -9.96
N ASP A 233 25.42 1.76 -9.83
CA ASP A 233 26.03 2.58 -10.87
C ASP A 233 25.93 1.70 -12.11
N ASP A 234 25.13 2.11 -13.09
CA ASP A 234 25.18 1.52 -14.42
C ASP A 234 26.64 1.68 -14.85
N ASP A 235 27.40 0.59 -14.75
CA ASP A 235 28.74 0.50 -15.28
C ASP A 235 28.63 0.87 -16.75
N ASN A 236 29.19 2.04 -17.05
CA ASN A 236 29.45 2.52 -18.38
C ASN A 236 30.47 1.54 -18.98
N GLU A 237 29.99 0.39 -19.47
CA GLU A 237 30.81 -0.54 -20.26
C GLU A 237 31.17 0.20 -21.56
N GLU A 238 32.34 0.84 -21.52
CA GLU A 238 33.07 1.29 -22.69
C GLU A 238 33.13 0.13 -23.68
N MET A 239 32.44 0.29 -24.81
CA MET A 239 32.73 -0.49 -26.01
C MET A 239 34.12 -0.05 -26.52
N GLU A 240 35.15 -0.84 -26.20
CA GLU A 240 36.35 -0.94 -27.03
C GLU A 240 36.14 -1.93 -28.19
#